data_AF-A0A926LIW0-F1
#
_entry.id   AF-A0A926LIW0-F1
#
_cell.length_a   1.000
_cell.length_b   1.000
_cell.length_c   1.000
_cell.angle_alpha   90.00
_cell.angle_beta   90.00
_cell.angle_gamma   90.00
#
_symmetry.space_group_name_H-M   'P 1'
#
loop_
_entity.id
_entity.type
_entity.pdbx_description
1 polymer ?
#
loop_
_entity_poly.entity_id
_entity_poly.type
_entity_poly.pdbx_seq_one_letter_code
_entity_poly.pdbx_strand_id
1 'polypeptide(L)'
;MLHLPCAERTVGVEAALRLPDVMVLVVEDTCAVIALRNWARREPPIWRRRARRCWHAEGRRLRAEKARVKDLAARCLDEPA
;
A
#
# COMPACT_ATOMS: atom_id res chain seq x y z
N MET A 1 16.23 13.89 11.31
CA MET A 1 16.06 12.44 11.09
C MET A 1 15.09 12.23 9.94
N LEU A 2 15.39 11.34 8.99
CA LEU A 2 14.50 11.04 7.87
C LEU A 2 13.48 9.97 8.29
N HIS A 3 12.22 10.14 7.89
CA HIS A 3 11.14 9.20 8.15
C HIS A 3 10.49 8.76 6.85
N LEU A 4 10.13 7.48 6.77
CA LEU A 4 9.45 6.88 5.63
C LEU A 4 7.97 6.65 6.00
N PRO A 5 7.02 7.01 5.14
CA PRO A 5 5.63 6.65 5.35
C PRO A 5 5.46 5.14 5.17
N CYS A 6 4.72 4.49 6.07
CA CYS A 6 4.34 3.09 5.94
C CYS A 6 3.04 2.86 6.71
N ALA A 7 2.02 2.33 6.03
CA ALA A 7 0.75 1.91 6.63
C ALA A 7 0.09 3.01 7.50
N GLU A 8 0.06 4.24 7.00
CA GLU A 8 -0.50 5.42 7.69
C GLU A 8 0.26 5.86 8.96
N ARG A 9 1.46 5.32 9.15
CA ARG A 9 2.42 5.70 10.19
C ARG A 9 3.73 6.17 9.56
N THR A 10 4.69 6.51 10.41
CA THR A 10 6.06 6.85 10.01
C THR A 10 7.05 5.87 10.63
N VAL A 11 8.02 5.45 9.83
CA VAL A 11 9.12 4.57 10.25
C VAL A 11 10.42 5.37 10.12
N GLY A 12 11.26 5.35 11.16
CA GLY A 12 12.59 5.95 11.08
C GLY A 12 13.48 5.19 10.10
N VAL A 13 14.22 5.89 9.24
CA VAL A 13 15.09 5.26 8.23
C VAL A 13 16.09 4.28 8.86
N GLU A 14 16.63 4.58 10.04
CA GLU A 14 17.54 3.67 10.74
C GLU A 14 16.88 2.34 11.11
N ALA A 15 15.61 2.36 11.55
CA ALA A 15 14.86 1.15 11.87
C ALA A 15 14.59 0.33 10.60
N ALA A 16 14.18 1.00 9.50
CA ALA A 16 13.98 0.33 8.22
C ALA A 16 15.28 -0.30 7.69
N LEU A 17 16.43 0.35 7.85
CA LEU A 17 17.72 -0.20 7.42
C LEU A 17 18.19 -1.38 8.28
N ARG A 18 17.86 -1.39 9.58
CA ARG A 18 18.25 -2.46 10.52
C ARG A 18 17.33 -3.68 10.48
N LEU A 19 16.07 -3.49 10.08
CA LEU A 19 15.05 -4.53 10.06
C LEU A 19 14.58 -4.75 8.61
N PRO A 20 15.11 -5.75 7.89
CA PRO A 20 14.78 -6.00 6.48
C PRO A 20 13.28 -6.13 6.22
N ASP A 21 12.54 -6.76 7.13
CA ASP A 21 11.08 -6.92 7.01
C ASP A 21 10.36 -5.56 7.06
N VAL A 22 10.84 -4.62 7.87
CA VAL A 22 10.29 -3.26 7.93
C VAL A 22 10.56 -2.50 6.64
N MET A 23 11.75 -2.66 6.03
CA MET A 23 12.03 -2.06 4.72
C MET A 23 11.10 -2.63 3.64
N VAL A 24 10.89 -3.94 3.62
CA VAL A 24 9.97 -4.59 2.67
C VAL A 24 8.56 -4.00 2.80
N LEU A 25 8.05 -3.86 4.03
CA LEU A 25 6.71 -3.29 4.27
C LEU A 25 6.59 -1.84 3.80
N VAL A 26 7.63 -1.02 4.01
CA VAL A 26 7.68 0.36 3.49
C VAL A 26 7.59 0.38 1.96
N VAL A 27 8.34 -0.50 1.30
CA VAL A 27 8.33 -0.61 -0.17
C VAL A 27 6.98 -1.10 -0.67
N GLU A 28 6.42 -2.14 -0.06
CA GLU A 28 5.11 -2.69 -0.43
C GLU A 28 3.99 -1.66 -0.27
N ASP A 29 3.94 -0.91 0.85
CA ASP A 29 2.94 0.14 1.06
C ASP A 29 3.10 1.26 0.02
N THR A 30 4.33 1.68 -0.26
CA THR A 30 4.63 2.69 -1.28
C THR A 30 4.15 2.23 -2.65
N CYS A 31 4.46 0.99 -3.05
CA CYS A 31 3.99 0.39 -4.30
C CYS A 31 2.46 0.33 -4.35
N ALA A 32 1.80 -0.09 -3.27
CA ALA A 32 0.35 -0.16 -3.19
C ALA A 32 -0.31 1.22 -3.33
N VAL A 33 0.26 2.26 -2.71
CA VAL A 33 -0.19 3.65 -2.85
C VAL A 33 -0.06 4.14 -4.28
N ILE A 34 1.08 3.89 -4.93
CA ILE A 34 1.32 4.26 -6.33
C ILE A 34 0.33 3.53 -7.24
N ALA A 35 0.14 2.22 -7.04
CA ALA A 35 -0.79 1.42 -7.82
C ALA A 35 -2.24 1.93 -7.71
N LEU A 36 -2.69 2.26 -6.50
CA LEU A 36 -4.02 2.85 -6.28
C LEU A 36 -4.18 4.22 -6.96
N ARG A 37 -3.16 5.09 -6.89
CA ARG A 37 -3.18 6.38 -7.57
C ARG A 37 -3.25 6.21 -9.09
N ASN A 38 -2.45 5.31 -9.65
CA ASN A 38 -2.42 5.02 -11.09
C ASN A 38 -3.73 4.37 -11.56
N TRP A 39 -4.32 3.47 -10.76
CA TRP A 39 -5.64 2.90 -11.01
C TRP A 39 -6.74 3.97 -11.04
N ALA A 40 -6.77 4.87 -10.04
CA ALA A 40 -7.79 5.91 -9.96
C ALA A 40 -7.75 6.86 -11.17
N ARG A 41 -6.55 7.21 -11.65
CA ARG A 41 -6.35 8.03 -12.85
C ARG A 41 -6.82 7.38 -14.15
N ARG A 42 -6.97 6.05 -14.17
CA ARG A 42 -7.41 5.28 -15.35
C ARG A 42 -8.91 5.00 -15.35
N GLU A 43 -9.72 5.77 -14.60
CA GLU A 43 -11.17 5.53 -14.55
C GLU A 43 -11.81 5.55 -15.96
N PRO A 44 -12.49 4.48 -16.38
CA PRO A 44 -13.16 4.45 -17.68
C PRO A 44 -14.42 5.32 -17.68
N PRO A 45 -14.79 5.91 -18.84
CA PRO A 45 -16.04 6.65 -18.98
C PRO A 45 -17.29 5.82 -18.61
N ILE A 46 -18.34 6.50 -18.12
CA ILE A 46 -19.57 5.87 -17.60
C ILE A 46 -20.25 4.90 -18.59
N TRP A 47 -20.18 5.18 -19.89
CA TRP A 47 -20.79 4.35 -20.93
C TRP A 47 -20.04 3.03 -21.19
N ARG A 48 -18.77 2.92 -20.79
CA ARG A 48 -17.97 1.68 -20.97
C ARG A 48 -18.19 0.69 -19.82
N ARG A 49 -19.42 0.17 -19.70
CA ARG A 49 -19.87 -0.69 -18.59
C ARG A 49 -18.92 -1.86 -18.28
N ARG A 50 -18.43 -2.59 -19.30
CA ARG A 50 -17.50 -3.72 -19.09
C ARG A 50 -16.16 -3.24 -18.53
N ALA A 51 -15.57 -2.20 -19.10
CA ALA A 51 -14.31 -1.62 -18.62
C ALA A 51 -14.46 -1.12 -17.18
N ARG A 52 -15.58 -0.48 -16.84
CA ARG A 52 -15.87 -0.06 -15.46
C ARG A 52 -15.98 -1.22 -14.48
N ARG A 53 -16.62 -2.34 -14.87
CA ARG A 53 -16.66 -3.54 -14.02
C ARG A 53 -15.25 -4.08 -13.76
N CYS A 54 -14.41 -4.17 -14.79
CA CYS A 54 -13.00 -4.57 -14.65
C CYS A 54 -12.23 -3.59 -13.74
N TRP A 55 -12.39 -2.29 -13.97
CA TRP A 55 -11.78 -1.24 -13.15
C TRP A 55 -12.19 -1.35 -11.68
N HIS A 56 -13.47 -1.56 -11.38
CA HIS A 56 -13.92 -1.78 -9.99
C HIS A 56 -13.34 -3.07 -9.38
N ALA A 57 -13.24 -4.15 -10.15
CA ALA A 57 -12.65 -5.39 -9.67
C ALA A 57 -11.15 -5.23 -9.34
N GLU A 58 -10.41 -4.56 -10.22
CA GLU A 58 -9.00 -4.19 -9.99
C GLU A 58 -8.88 -3.31 -8.74
N GLY A 59 -9.72 -2.29 -8.60
CA GLY A 59 -9.73 -1.41 -7.44
C GLY A 59 -10.00 -2.14 -6.13
N ARG A 60 -10.93 -3.12 -6.11
CA ARG A 60 -11.17 -3.96 -4.94
C ARG A 60 -9.93 -4.78 -4.57
N ARG A 61 -9.29 -5.41 -5.56
CA ARG A 61 -8.05 -6.19 -5.35
C ARG A 61 -6.93 -5.33 -4.77
N LEU A 62 -6.66 -4.16 -5.37
CA LEU A 62 -5.60 -3.26 -4.91
C LEU A 62 -5.85 -2.75 -3.48
N ARG A 63 -7.11 -2.47 -3.13
CA ARG A 63 -7.47 -2.08 -1.74
C ARG A 63 -7.28 -3.22 -0.76
N ALA A 64 -7.62 -4.45 -1.13
CA ALA A 64 -7.40 -5.62 -0.29
C ALA A 64 -5.90 -5.88 -0.08
N GLU A 65 -5.09 -5.72 -1.12
CA GLU A 65 -3.63 -5.83 -1.03
C GLU A 65 -3.05 -4.75 -0.11
N LYS A 66 -3.49 -3.49 -0.25
CA LYS A 66 -3.10 -2.42 0.70
C LYS A 66 -3.54 -2.72 2.14
N ALA A 67 -4.75 -3.24 2.34
CA ALA A 67 -5.22 -3.61 3.67
C ALA A 67 -4.35 -4.70 4.30
N ARG A 68 -3.96 -5.72 3.52
CA ARG A 68 -3.01 -6.75 3.97
C ARG A 68 -1.67 -6.17 4.40
N VAL A 69 -1.10 -5.25 3.62
CA VAL A 69 0.17 -4.59 3.98
C VAL A 69 0.02 -3.80 5.28
N LYS A 70 -1.10 -3.10 5.48
CA LYS A 70 -1.38 -2.41 6.75
C LYS A 70 -1.46 -3.37 7.93
N ASP A 71 -2.15 -4.50 7.78
CA ASP A 71 -2.28 -5.49 8.85
C ASP A 71 -0.93 -6.11 9.21
N LEU A 72 -0.09 -6.39 8.20
CA LEU A 72 1.27 -6.87 8.43
C LEU A 72 2.14 -5.82 9.12
N ALA A 73 2.07 -4.57 8.66
CA ALA A 73 2.79 -3.47 9.29
C ALA A 73 2.35 -3.23 10.74
N ALA A 74 1.06 -3.35 11.05
CA ALA A 74 0.59 -3.28 12.43
C ALA A 74 1.24 -4.38 13.29
N ARG A 75 1.25 -5.63 12.83
CA ARG A 75 1.87 -6.75 13.58
C ARG A 75 3.37 -6.54 13.77
N CYS A 76 4.09 -6.19 12.71
CA CYS A 76 5.55 -6.05 12.75
C CYS A 76 6.01 -4.80 13.52
N LEU A 77 5.20 -3.74 13.61
CA LEU A 77 5.56 -2.50 14.29
C LEU A 77 5.00 -2.41 15.72
N ASP A 78 3.96 -3.19 16.05
CA ASP A 78 3.35 -3.21 17.39
C ASP A 78 3.85 -4.37 18.27
N GLU A 79 4.55 -5.38 17.71
CA GLU A 79 5.24 -6.39 18.51
C GLU A 79 6.53 -5.82 19.13
N PRO A 80 6.74 -5.93 20.45
CA PRO A 80 8.00 -5.55 21.07
C PRO A 80 9.10 -6.51 20.61
N ALA A 81 10.23 -5.93 20.18
CA ALA A 81 11.47 -6.66 19.87
C ALA A 81 12.05 -7.37 21.11
#